data_AF-A0A1H2ZD55-F1
#
_entry.id   AF-A0A1H2ZD55-F1
#
_cell.length_a   1.000
_cell.length_b   1.000
_cell.length_c   1.000
_cell.angle_alpha   90.00
_cell.angle_beta   90.00
_cell.angle_gamma   90.00
#
_symmetry.space_group_name_H-M   'P 1'
#
loop_
_entity.id
_entity.type
_entity.pdbx_description
1 polymer ?
#
loop_
_entity_poly.entity_id
_entity_poly.type
_entity_poly.pdbx_seq_one_letter_code
_entity_poly.pdbx_strand_id
1 'polypeptide(L)'
;MKVIIVATLSLLMIMASFTMEKTVISSPLESHPNTGSKTDYIVLGMGCFWGAEKRMSEVTGVVDVESGYAGGDSSGVGYQQILNHEKALRAGKATGRNHAEVIKVTFDPEKVTLETVLAKFWENHNPTQGDRQGNDIGSNYRSAIYYHDAAQKELALVTQKIYQQALNTAGFGPITTEILPLRNYITAEEYHQNYLKKNPNGYCGLGGTGVKYPASGQKAAQNAPLSSEAITDRQEMLDGKDLNFSQQLVIFEAENCQFCKLFDKDILNRWQAEIPVITTINTNPPAGWTLEKPLFAAPTIVLFRNGKEVSRYTGYNGEQSNFWKWLGFQLLSPEQQKIAFEQGTEPPFTATILDEKRPGKFIDPVTGATLFLSQTKFDSKTGWPSFFDPIEGSVTLHEDNSHGMKRIEVRSASSGIHLGHVFNDGPPPSFKRYCINGNVLKFIPD
;
A
#
# COMPACT_ATOMS: atom_id res chain seq x y z
N MET A 1 -73.91 50.51 27.23
CA MET A 1 -73.45 51.92 27.18
C MET A 1 -72.10 51.92 26.47
N LYS A 2 -72.00 52.28 25.19
CA LYS A 2 -71.87 53.65 24.61
C LYS A 2 -70.54 54.36 24.95
N VAL A 3 -69.68 54.43 23.92
CA VAL A 3 -68.73 55.51 23.50
C VAL A 3 -67.46 55.66 24.40
N ILE A 4 -66.20 55.86 23.96
CA ILE A 4 -65.53 56.93 23.16
C ILE A 4 -64.06 56.47 22.87
N ILE A 5 -63.66 56.25 21.61
CA ILE A 5 -62.66 56.98 20.77
C ILE A 5 -61.51 57.70 21.51
N VAL A 6 -60.24 57.38 21.22
CA VAL A 6 -59.20 58.33 20.72
C VAL A 6 -58.00 57.52 20.16
N ALA A 7 -57.57 57.92 18.98
CA ALA A 7 -56.44 57.40 18.22
C ALA A 7 -55.11 58.06 18.63
N THR A 8 -54.01 57.31 18.52
CA THR A 8 -52.68 57.90 18.29
C THR A 8 -51.87 57.03 17.32
N LEU A 9 -51.47 57.69 16.24
CA LEU A 9 -50.53 57.30 15.19
C LEU A 9 -49.14 56.92 15.75
N SER A 10 -48.57 55.84 15.26
CA SER A 10 -47.13 55.78 14.97
C SER A 10 -46.82 54.69 13.93
N LEU A 11 -46.74 55.18 12.70
CA LEU A 11 -45.94 54.74 11.57
C LEU A 11 -44.85 53.69 11.89
N LEU A 12 -44.99 52.47 11.37
CA LEU A 12 -43.83 51.66 10.98
C LEU A 12 -44.02 51.12 9.57
N MET A 13 -42.99 51.39 8.79
CA MET A 13 -42.85 51.23 7.36
C MET A 13 -42.40 49.79 7.03
N ILE A 14 -42.74 49.36 5.81
CA ILE A 14 -41.93 48.51 4.91
C ILE A 14 -42.21 46.99 4.91
N MET A 15 -42.95 46.64 3.85
CA MET A 15 -42.68 45.61 2.84
C MET A 15 -42.89 44.13 3.23
N ALA A 16 -44.05 43.63 2.83
CA ALA A 16 -44.22 42.23 2.45
C ALA A 16 -43.22 41.89 1.34
N SER A 17 -42.29 40.98 1.62
CA SER A 17 -41.54 40.26 0.59
C SER A 17 -42.07 38.84 0.53
N PHE A 18 -42.75 38.54 -0.57
CA PHE A 18 -43.03 37.18 -1.02
C PHE A 18 -41.73 36.39 -1.08
N THR A 19 -41.57 35.36 -0.26
CA THR A 19 -40.53 34.36 -0.50
C THR A 19 -41.06 33.37 -1.53
N MET A 20 -40.65 33.58 -2.79
CA MET A 20 -40.75 32.59 -3.85
C MET A 20 -39.92 31.36 -3.49
N GLU A 21 -40.60 30.22 -3.53
CA GLU A 21 -40.03 28.89 -3.57
C GLU A 21 -39.16 28.78 -4.84
N LYS A 22 -37.83 28.74 -4.69
CA LYS A 22 -36.91 28.53 -5.81
C LYS A 22 -36.92 27.06 -6.21
N THR A 23 -37.78 26.72 -7.15
CA THR A 23 -37.59 25.55 -8.03
C THR A 23 -36.36 25.81 -8.90
N VAL A 24 -35.24 25.16 -8.60
CA VAL A 24 -34.06 25.18 -9.47
C VAL A 24 -34.30 24.17 -10.58
N ILE A 25 -34.76 24.67 -11.72
CA ILE A 25 -34.80 23.96 -12.99
C ILE A 25 -33.36 23.91 -13.50
N SER A 26 -32.79 22.71 -13.54
CA SER A 26 -31.51 22.44 -14.19
C SER A 26 -31.63 22.69 -15.70
N SER A 27 -30.85 23.64 -16.20
CA SER A 27 -30.59 23.76 -17.64
C SER A 27 -29.40 22.86 -18.01
N PRO A 28 -29.37 22.32 -19.25
CA PRO A 28 -28.49 21.23 -19.63
C PRO A 28 -27.08 21.75 -19.86
N LEU A 29 -26.10 21.21 -19.14
CA LEU A 29 -24.69 21.42 -19.44
C LEU A 29 -24.36 20.71 -20.75
N GLU A 30 -23.71 21.46 -21.63
CA GLU A 30 -23.37 21.11 -23.00
C GLU A 30 -22.61 19.78 -23.10
N SER A 31 -23.10 18.91 -23.99
CA SER A 31 -22.52 17.64 -24.39
C SER A 31 -21.13 17.84 -25.00
N HIS A 32 -20.09 17.43 -24.29
CA HIS A 32 -18.79 17.14 -24.89
C HIS A 32 -18.87 15.76 -25.58
N PRO A 33 -18.30 15.59 -26.78
CA PRO A 33 -18.41 14.36 -27.54
C PRO A 33 -17.75 13.21 -26.78
N ASN A 34 -18.58 12.20 -26.52
CA ASN A 34 -18.28 10.93 -25.91
C ASN A 34 -17.24 10.15 -26.75
N THR A 35 -16.02 10.05 -26.23
CA THR A 35 -15.07 8.97 -26.55
C THR A 35 -14.80 8.14 -25.29
N GLY A 36 -15.84 7.91 -24.48
CA GLY A 36 -15.74 7.23 -23.20
C GLY A 36 -15.60 5.73 -23.38
N SER A 37 -14.48 5.17 -22.93
CA SER A 37 -14.37 3.73 -22.66
C SER A 37 -15.55 3.31 -21.77
N LYS A 38 -16.26 2.26 -22.19
CA LYS A 38 -17.43 1.75 -21.47
C LYS A 38 -16.96 0.92 -20.28
N THR A 39 -16.99 1.48 -19.07
CA THR A 39 -16.66 0.75 -17.83
C THR A 39 -17.76 -0.23 -17.43
N ASP A 40 -17.39 -1.33 -16.74
CA ASP A 40 -18.29 -2.27 -16.06
C ASP A 40 -17.97 -2.32 -14.56
N TYR A 41 -18.82 -2.93 -13.73
CA TYR A 41 -18.58 -3.07 -12.29
C TYR A 41 -19.03 -4.42 -11.74
N ILE A 42 -18.42 -4.85 -10.64
CA ILE A 42 -18.87 -6.00 -9.84
C ILE A 42 -18.74 -5.69 -8.34
N VAL A 43 -19.63 -6.24 -7.51
CA VAL A 43 -19.61 -6.01 -6.05
C VAL A 43 -19.09 -7.25 -5.33
N LEU A 44 -18.07 -7.07 -4.49
CA LEU A 44 -17.29 -8.14 -3.88
C LEU A 44 -17.22 -7.97 -2.36
N GLY A 45 -17.55 -9.03 -1.61
CA GLY A 45 -17.36 -9.13 -0.16
C GLY A 45 -16.11 -9.96 0.14
N MET A 46 -15.14 -9.37 0.82
CA MET A 46 -13.82 -9.97 1.05
C MET A 46 -13.43 -9.95 2.52
N GLY A 47 -14.36 -9.70 3.45
CA GLY A 47 -14.06 -9.36 4.84
C GLY A 47 -14.07 -7.85 5.05
N CYS A 48 -13.18 -7.34 5.92
CA CYS A 48 -13.07 -5.90 6.16
C CYS A 48 -12.80 -5.14 4.85
N PHE A 49 -13.72 -4.23 4.49
CA PHE A 49 -13.65 -3.55 3.19
C PHE A 49 -12.45 -2.60 3.03
N TRP A 50 -11.76 -2.23 4.11
CA TRP A 50 -10.58 -1.35 4.06
C TRP A 50 -9.43 -2.03 3.36
N GLY A 51 -9.18 -3.29 3.72
CA GLY A 51 -8.19 -4.13 3.06
C GLY A 51 -8.64 -4.50 1.64
N ALA A 52 -9.94 -4.75 1.45
CA ALA A 52 -10.50 -5.14 0.16
C ALA A 52 -10.34 -4.00 -0.86
N GLU A 53 -10.73 -2.79 -0.48
CA GLU A 53 -10.66 -1.58 -1.29
C GLU A 53 -9.23 -1.33 -1.74
N LYS A 54 -8.28 -1.36 -0.80
CA LYS A 54 -6.86 -1.23 -1.11
C LYS A 54 -6.41 -2.28 -2.15
N ARG A 55 -6.62 -3.57 -1.86
CA ARG A 55 -6.13 -4.67 -2.71
C ARG A 55 -6.74 -4.65 -4.11
N MET A 56 -8.04 -4.34 -4.23
CA MET A 56 -8.70 -4.29 -5.53
C MET A 56 -8.40 -3.01 -6.30
N SER A 57 -8.13 -1.89 -5.62
CA SER A 57 -7.71 -0.65 -6.28
C SER A 57 -6.31 -0.74 -6.90
N GLU A 58 -5.48 -1.68 -6.45
CA GLU A 58 -4.14 -1.96 -7.00
C GLU A 58 -4.19 -2.84 -8.27
N VAL A 59 -5.36 -3.32 -8.68
CA VAL A 59 -5.51 -4.14 -9.88
C VAL A 59 -5.50 -3.24 -11.12
N THR A 60 -4.50 -3.40 -11.99
CA THR A 60 -4.43 -2.66 -13.26
C THR A 60 -5.71 -2.82 -14.07
N GLY A 61 -6.26 -1.71 -14.56
CA GLY A 61 -7.52 -1.67 -15.32
C GLY A 61 -8.75 -1.48 -14.45
N VAL A 62 -8.64 -1.60 -13.11
CA VAL A 62 -9.65 -1.07 -12.19
C VAL A 62 -9.58 0.46 -12.21
N VAL A 63 -10.74 1.08 -12.36
CA VAL A 63 -10.93 2.53 -12.48
C VAL A 63 -11.28 3.13 -11.12
N ASP A 64 -12.13 2.46 -10.35
CA ASP A 64 -12.61 2.94 -9.06
C ASP A 64 -12.99 1.76 -8.15
N VAL A 65 -12.85 1.95 -6.83
CA VAL A 65 -13.29 1.00 -5.82
C VAL A 65 -13.97 1.75 -4.68
N GLU A 66 -15.27 1.51 -4.49
CA GLU A 66 -16.09 2.16 -3.46
C GLU A 66 -16.47 1.15 -2.36
N SER A 67 -16.22 1.51 -1.10
CA SER A 67 -16.62 0.72 0.07
C SER A 67 -18.13 0.88 0.36
N GLY A 68 -18.81 -0.22 0.70
CA GLY A 68 -20.26 -0.20 0.94
C GLY A 68 -20.81 -1.45 1.63
N TYR A 69 -22.12 -1.53 1.66
CA TYR A 69 -22.88 -2.57 2.35
C TYR A 69 -23.95 -3.18 1.42
N ALA A 70 -23.97 -4.50 1.28
CA ALA A 70 -24.87 -5.17 0.33
C ALA A 70 -25.34 -6.56 0.80
N GLY A 71 -26.43 -7.03 0.19
CA GLY A 71 -26.94 -8.39 0.35
C GLY A 71 -27.74 -8.66 1.62
N GLY A 72 -27.84 -7.68 2.53
CA GLY A 72 -28.75 -7.74 3.68
C GLY A 72 -30.19 -7.37 3.31
N ASP A 73 -31.11 -7.61 4.23
CA ASP A 73 -32.54 -7.38 3.99
C ASP A 73 -33.02 -5.96 4.38
N SER A 74 -32.19 -5.19 5.09
CA SER A 74 -32.52 -3.81 5.48
C SER A 74 -32.30 -2.84 4.32
N SER A 75 -33.13 -1.79 4.23
CA SER A 75 -33.06 -0.79 3.15
C SER A 75 -32.14 0.40 3.46
N GLY A 76 -31.67 0.55 4.70
CA GLY A 76 -30.79 1.66 5.09
C GLY A 76 -30.06 1.37 6.41
N VAL A 77 -28.74 1.27 6.35
CA VAL A 77 -27.88 0.99 7.51
C VAL A 77 -26.56 1.75 7.37
N GLY A 78 -26.10 2.36 8.46
CA GLY A 78 -24.72 2.80 8.60
C GLY A 78 -23.89 1.73 9.31
N TYR A 79 -22.59 1.99 9.46
CA TYR A 79 -21.64 1.03 10.03
C TYR A 79 -22.08 0.49 11.40
N GLN A 80 -22.52 1.38 12.29
CA GLN A 80 -22.92 1.01 13.64
C GLN A 80 -24.16 0.11 13.66
N GLN A 81 -25.10 0.32 12.73
CA GLN A 81 -26.30 -0.50 12.60
C GLN A 81 -25.93 -1.92 12.14
N ILE A 82 -24.96 -2.08 11.24
CA ILE A 82 -24.49 -3.39 10.78
C ILE A 82 -23.85 -4.17 11.93
N LEU A 83 -22.98 -3.54 12.71
CA LEU A 83 -22.35 -4.16 13.87
C LEU A 83 -23.38 -4.51 14.96
N ASN A 84 -24.35 -3.64 15.19
CA ASN A 84 -25.42 -3.90 16.17
C ASN A 84 -26.33 -5.03 15.70
N HIS A 85 -26.63 -5.11 14.41
CA HIS A 85 -27.44 -6.18 13.84
C HIS A 85 -26.71 -7.52 13.93
N GLU A 86 -25.41 -7.58 13.63
CA GLU A 86 -24.58 -8.79 13.81
C GLU A 86 -24.60 -9.26 15.26
N LYS A 87 -24.42 -8.34 16.23
CA LYS A 87 -24.51 -8.66 17.66
C LYS A 87 -25.88 -9.21 18.04
N ALA A 88 -26.95 -8.61 17.51
CA ALA A 88 -28.32 -9.04 17.78
C ALA A 88 -28.62 -10.42 17.18
N LEU A 89 -28.15 -10.72 15.95
CA LEU A 89 -28.28 -12.03 15.31
C LEU A 89 -27.60 -13.12 16.14
N ARG A 90 -26.37 -12.89 16.59
CA ARG A 90 -25.65 -13.85 17.45
C ARG A 90 -26.32 -14.08 18.80
N ALA A 91 -26.96 -13.06 19.33
CA ALA A 91 -27.72 -13.16 20.57
C ALA A 91 -29.11 -13.81 20.37
N GLY A 92 -29.50 -14.18 19.15
CA GLY A 92 -30.83 -14.67 18.82
C GLY A 92 -31.94 -13.62 18.99
N LYS A 93 -31.58 -12.33 19.02
CA LYS A 93 -32.48 -11.18 19.25
C LYS A 93 -32.95 -10.50 17.98
N ALA A 94 -32.40 -10.88 16.83
CA ALA A 94 -32.81 -10.41 15.52
C ALA A 94 -33.00 -11.59 14.58
N THR A 95 -33.80 -11.36 13.54
CA THR A 95 -34.02 -12.26 12.42
C THR A 95 -33.77 -11.50 11.12
N GLY A 96 -33.56 -12.22 10.02
CA GLY A 96 -33.22 -11.63 8.73
C GLY A 96 -31.71 -11.53 8.48
N ARG A 97 -31.36 -11.11 7.27
CA ARG A 97 -29.97 -11.14 6.80
C ARG A 97 -29.27 -9.81 7.02
N ASN A 98 -28.09 -9.86 7.66
CA ASN A 98 -27.23 -8.69 7.76
C ASN A 98 -26.54 -8.35 6.44
N HIS A 99 -26.20 -7.08 6.23
CA HIS A 99 -25.37 -6.70 5.09
C HIS A 99 -23.94 -7.21 5.27
N ALA A 100 -23.30 -7.58 4.16
CA ALA A 100 -21.87 -7.75 4.10
C ALA A 100 -21.19 -6.40 3.88
N GLU A 101 -20.03 -6.19 4.50
CA GLU A 101 -19.05 -5.24 4.02
C GLU A 101 -18.58 -5.69 2.64
N VAL A 102 -18.71 -4.81 1.67
CA VAL A 102 -18.37 -5.06 0.27
C VAL A 102 -17.65 -3.87 -0.33
N ILE A 103 -17.06 -4.12 -1.48
CA ILE A 103 -16.52 -3.09 -2.37
C ILE A 103 -17.20 -3.20 -3.74
N LYS A 104 -17.51 -2.06 -4.36
CA LYS A 104 -17.93 -1.97 -5.75
C LYS A 104 -16.69 -1.69 -6.59
N VAL A 105 -16.24 -2.68 -7.35
CA VAL A 105 -15.05 -2.56 -8.21
C VAL A 105 -15.52 -2.18 -9.60
N THR A 106 -15.24 -0.95 -10.01
CA THR A 106 -15.48 -0.44 -11.36
C THR A 106 -14.21 -0.61 -12.18
N PHE A 107 -14.29 -1.24 -13.34
CA PHE A 107 -13.13 -1.55 -14.18
C PHE A 107 -13.39 -1.24 -15.65
N ASP A 108 -12.31 -1.09 -16.40
CA ASP A 108 -12.31 -0.88 -17.85
C ASP A 108 -12.11 -2.25 -18.53
N PRO A 109 -13.16 -2.83 -19.17
CA PRO A 109 -13.08 -4.15 -19.79
C PRO A 109 -12.04 -4.23 -20.92
N GLU A 110 -11.62 -3.10 -21.48
CA GLU A 110 -10.55 -3.05 -22.48
C GLU A 110 -9.15 -3.21 -21.86
N LYS A 111 -9.00 -2.94 -20.55
CA LYS A 111 -7.73 -3.01 -19.81
C LYS A 111 -7.64 -4.22 -18.89
N VAL A 112 -8.75 -4.69 -18.35
CA VAL A 112 -8.80 -5.84 -17.45
C VAL A 112 -10.09 -6.63 -17.64
N THR A 113 -9.95 -7.95 -17.73
CA THR A 113 -11.12 -8.83 -17.84
C THR A 113 -11.76 -9.05 -16.49
N LEU A 114 -13.07 -9.32 -16.48
CA LEU A 114 -13.76 -9.72 -15.25
C LEU A 114 -13.16 -10.99 -14.63
N GLU A 115 -12.66 -11.93 -15.45
CA GLU A 115 -11.94 -13.11 -14.95
C GLU A 115 -10.69 -12.71 -14.15
N THR A 116 -9.94 -11.71 -14.62
CA THR A 116 -8.76 -11.19 -13.89
C THR A 116 -9.16 -10.52 -12.58
N VAL A 117 -10.24 -9.72 -12.59
CA VAL A 117 -10.79 -9.12 -11.37
C VAL A 117 -11.21 -10.21 -10.37
N LEU A 118 -11.90 -11.25 -10.83
CA LEU A 118 -12.32 -12.38 -10.01
C LEU A 118 -11.13 -13.25 -9.53
N ALA A 119 -10.10 -13.45 -10.36
CA ALA A 119 -8.87 -14.11 -9.94
C ALA A 119 -8.21 -13.36 -8.78
N LYS A 120 -8.16 -12.03 -8.85
CA LYS A 120 -7.67 -11.19 -7.75
C LYS A 120 -8.56 -11.26 -6.53
N PHE A 121 -9.87 -11.28 -6.69
CA PHE A 121 -10.80 -11.54 -5.59
C PHE A 121 -10.46 -12.84 -4.87
N TRP A 122 -10.34 -13.95 -5.59
CA TRP A 122 -10.04 -15.27 -5.04
C TRP A 122 -8.71 -15.33 -4.28
N GLU A 123 -7.66 -14.71 -4.81
CA GLU A 123 -6.31 -14.73 -4.22
C GLU A 123 -6.15 -13.87 -2.95
N ASN A 124 -6.97 -12.84 -2.80
CA ASN A 124 -6.73 -11.76 -1.83
C ASN A 124 -7.51 -11.90 -0.51
N HIS A 125 -8.31 -12.95 -0.34
CA HIS A 125 -8.99 -13.29 0.91
C HIS A 125 -9.08 -14.82 1.05
N ASN A 126 -9.58 -15.34 2.17
CA ASN A 126 -9.76 -16.78 2.36
C ASN A 126 -11.23 -17.20 2.16
N PRO A 127 -11.64 -17.62 0.95
CA PRO A 127 -13.04 -17.90 0.65
C PRO A 127 -13.62 -19.13 1.36
N THR A 128 -12.82 -19.85 2.16
CA THR A 128 -13.23 -21.08 2.86
C THR A 128 -13.63 -20.86 4.32
N GLN A 129 -13.52 -19.61 4.83
CA GLN A 129 -13.74 -19.29 6.25
C GLN A 129 -15.21 -19.01 6.64
N GLY A 130 -16.14 -18.97 5.70
CA GLY A 130 -17.55 -18.64 5.96
C GLY A 130 -17.73 -17.18 6.39
N ASP A 131 -18.48 -16.98 7.47
CA ASP A 131 -18.78 -15.68 8.10
C ASP A 131 -17.58 -15.15 8.91
N ARG A 132 -16.39 -15.15 8.29
CA ARG A 132 -15.13 -14.74 8.92
C ARG A 132 -14.07 -14.43 7.87
N GLN A 133 -13.21 -13.44 8.15
CA GLN A 133 -11.92 -13.23 7.49
C GLN A 133 -10.86 -12.86 8.53
N GLY A 134 -9.86 -13.73 8.73
CA GLY A 134 -8.81 -13.46 9.71
C GLY A 134 -9.37 -13.30 11.13
N ASN A 135 -9.20 -12.11 11.73
CA ASN A 135 -9.75 -11.79 13.05
C ASN A 135 -11.15 -11.18 13.00
N ASP A 136 -11.64 -10.82 11.82
CA ASP A 136 -12.97 -10.26 11.61
C ASP A 136 -13.98 -11.41 11.52
N ILE A 137 -14.77 -11.58 12.57
CA ILE A 137 -15.78 -12.66 12.67
C ILE A 137 -17.15 -12.02 12.55
N GLY A 138 -17.98 -12.53 11.66
CA GLY A 138 -19.41 -12.19 11.52
C GLY A 138 -19.95 -12.31 10.12
N SER A 139 -21.28 -12.41 10.02
CA SER A 139 -21.96 -12.50 8.73
C SER A 139 -21.71 -11.27 7.87
N ASN A 140 -21.40 -10.12 8.48
CA ASN A 140 -20.98 -8.91 7.79
C ASN A 140 -19.58 -9.01 7.15
N TYR A 141 -18.76 -10.02 7.49
CA TYR A 141 -17.42 -10.25 6.92
C TYR A 141 -17.37 -11.45 5.98
N ARG A 142 -18.52 -12.00 5.59
CA ARG A 142 -18.60 -13.15 4.70
C ARG A 142 -18.03 -12.85 3.32
N SER A 143 -17.51 -13.89 2.68
CA SER A 143 -17.11 -13.82 1.26
C SER A 143 -18.35 -13.79 0.36
N ALA A 144 -18.40 -12.84 -0.58
CA ALA A 144 -19.55 -12.68 -1.48
C ALA A 144 -19.17 -12.14 -2.86
N ILE A 145 -19.92 -12.55 -3.89
CA ILE A 145 -19.93 -11.95 -5.22
C ILE A 145 -21.37 -11.58 -5.53
N TYR A 146 -21.64 -10.28 -5.71
CA TYR A 146 -22.95 -9.80 -6.16
C TYR A 146 -22.88 -9.31 -7.60
N TYR A 147 -23.53 -10.06 -8.49
CA TYR A 147 -23.55 -9.80 -9.94
C TYR A 147 -24.75 -8.93 -10.33
N HIS A 148 -24.62 -8.16 -11.42
CA HIS A 148 -25.74 -7.39 -11.99
C HIS A 148 -26.29 -7.97 -13.31
N ASP A 149 -25.59 -8.91 -13.93
CA ASP A 149 -26.04 -9.62 -15.13
C ASP A 149 -25.69 -11.12 -15.13
N ALA A 150 -26.21 -11.85 -16.13
CA ALA A 150 -26.03 -13.29 -16.26
C ALA A 150 -24.59 -13.71 -16.64
N ALA A 151 -23.84 -12.87 -17.37
CA ALA A 151 -22.49 -13.17 -17.80
C ALA A 151 -21.52 -13.13 -16.61
N GLN A 152 -21.68 -12.14 -15.72
CA GLN A 152 -20.94 -12.06 -14.47
C GLN A 152 -21.23 -13.27 -13.56
N LYS A 153 -22.50 -13.69 -13.46
CA LYS A 153 -22.88 -14.88 -12.70
C LYS A 153 -22.17 -16.13 -13.21
N GLU A 154 -22.20 -16.36 -14.51
CA GLU A 154 -21.57 -17.54 -15.12
C GLU A 154 -20.06 -17.54 -14.87
N LEU A 155 -19.39 -16.41 -15.08
CA LEU A 155 -17.96 -16.30 -14.88
C LEU A 155 -17.57 -16.46 -13.39
N ALA A 156 -18.37 -15.93 -12.46
CA ALA A 156 -18.17 -16.14 -11.02
C ALA A 156 -18.23 -17.64 -10.65
N LEU A 157 -19.19 -18.39 -11.20
CA LEU A 157 -19.31 -19.83 -10.98
C LEU A 157 -18.14 -20.62 -11.60
N VAL A 158 -17.71 -20.24 -12.80
CA VAL A 158 -16.57 -20.87 -13.49
C VAL A 158 -15.27 -20.65 -12.70
N THR A 159 -14.97 -19.40 -12.36
CA THR A 159 -13.76 -19.06 -11.60
C THR A 159 -13.77 -19.65 -10.19
N GLN A 160 -14.94 -19.73 -9.53
CA GLN A 160 -15.10 -20.45 -8.25
C GLN A 160 -14.69 -21.92 -8.38
N LYS A 161 -15.17 -22.62 -9.42
CA LYS A 161 -14.84 -24.04 -9.63
C LYS A 161 -13.36 -24.24 -9.89
N ILE A 162 -12.73 -23.38 -10.69
CA ILE A 162 -11.29 -23.40 -10.96
C ILE A 162 -10.50 -23.18 -9.68
N TYR A 163 -10.85 -22.15 -8.90
CA TYR A 163 -10.13 -21.85 -7.67
C TYR A 163 -10.33 -22.92 -6.60
N GLN A 164 -11.52 -23.53 -6.51
CA GLN A 164 -11.77 -24.66 -5.61
C GLN A 164 -10.80 -25.82 -5.86
N GLN A 165 -10.49 -26.11 -7.13
CA GLN A 165 -9.52 -27.17 -7.44
C GLN A 165 -8.14 -26.83 -6.89
N ALA A 166 -7.68 -25.59 -7.06
CA ALA A 166 -6.41 -25.12 -6.51
C ALA A 166 -6.39 -25.18 -4.98
N LEU A 167 -7.49 -24.78 -4.33
CA LEU A 167 -7.65 -24.85 -2.88
C LEU A 167 -7.63 -26.29 -2.35
N ASN A 168 -8.30 -27.22 -3.05
CA ASN A 168 -8.27 -28.63 -2.71
C ASN A 168 -6.84 -29.19 -2.75
N THR A 169 -6.07 -28.85 -3.79
CA THR A 169 -4.66 -29.25 -3.91
C THR A 169 -3.81 -28.68 -2.78
N ALA A 170 -4.12 -27.48 -2.32
CA ALA A 170 -3.43 -26.82 -1.21
C ALA A 170 -3.96 -27.22 0.19
N GLY A 171 -4.92 -28.15 0.27
CA GLY A 171 -5.46 -28.66 1.54
C GLY A 171 -6.48 -27.75 2.23
N PHE A 172 -7.04 -26.78 1.52
CA PHE A 172 -8.12 -25.93 2.03
C PHE A 172 -9.51 -26.59 1.86
N GLY A 173 -10.46 -26.14 2.67
CA GLY A 173 -11.85 -26.62 2.62
C GLY A 173 -12.67 -26.09 1.42
N PRO A 174 -13.98 -26.40 1.38
CA PRO A 174 -14.86 -25.88 0.35
C PRO A 174 -15.00 -24.35 0.45
N ILE A 175 -15.09 -23.71 -0.71
CA ILE A 175 -15.44 -22.30 -0.86
C ILE A 175 -16.86 -22.10 -0.32
N THR A 176 -16.99 -21.10 0.54
CA THR A 176 -18.23 -20.66 1.16
C THR A 176 -18.76 -19.35 0.57
N THR A 177 -18.04 -18.77 -0.38
CA THR A 177 -18.43 -17.55 -1.10
C THR A 177 -19.81 -17.67 -1.70
N GLU A 178 -20.70 -16.77 -1.31
CA GLU A 178 -22.01 -16.69 -1.95
C GLU A 178 -21.93 -15.97 -3.30
N ILE A 179 -22.75 -16.41 -4.26
CA ILE A 179 -22.84 -15.79 -5.58
C ILE A 179 -24.32 -15.52 -5.86
N LEU A 180 -24.75 -14.27 -5.68
CA LEU A 180 -26.15 -13.85 -5.72
C LEU A 180 -26.34 -12.58 -6.57
N PRO A 181 -27.55 -12.29 -7.07
CA PRO A 181 -27.79 -11.03 -7.75
C PRO A 181 -27.68 -9.87 -6.76
N LEU A 182 -27.12 -8.74 -7.21
CA LEU A 182 -27.07 -7.50 -6.44
C LEU A 182 -28.50 -6.95 -6.27
N ARG A 183 -29.06 -7.04 -5.06
CA ARG A 183 -30.40 -6.52 -4.74
C ARG A 183 -30.37 -5.06 -4.29
N ASN A 184 -29.37 -4.72 -3.49
CA ASN A 184 -29.20 -3.44 -2.82
C ASN A 184 -27.71 -3.18 -2.58
N TYR A 185 -27.33 -1.92 -2.65
CA TYR A 185 -25.99 -1.44 -2.32
C TYR A 185 -26.14 -0.10 -1.59
N ILE A 186 -25.50 0.02 -0.44
CA ILE A 186 -25.49 1.22 0.38
C ILE A 186 -24.04 1.67 0.50
N THR A 187 -23.72 2.85 -0.04
CA THR A 187 -22.37 3.44 0.07
C THR A 187 -22.01 3.64 1.55
N ALA A 188 -20.82 3.20 1.94
CA ALA A 188 -20.32 3.39 3.30
C ALA A 188 -19.95 4.86 3.53
N GLU A 189 -19.93 5.27 4.79
CA GLU A 189 -19.60 6.62 5.20
C GLU A 189 -18.23 7.07 4.67
N GLU A 190 -18.06 8.37 4.40
CA GLU A 190 -16.83 8.94 3.81
C GLU A 190 -15.54 8.59 4.55
N TYR A 191 -15.59 8.38 5.87
CA TYR A 191 -14.41 8.01 6.64
C TYR A 191 -13.95 6.56 6.36
N HIS A 192 -14.82 5.69 5.83
CA HIS A 192 -14.47 4.35 5.38
C HIS A 192 -13.89 4.33 3.96
N GLN A 193 -14.25 5.31 3.12
CA GLN A 193 -13.73 5.39 1.75
C GLN A 193 -12.23 5.70 1.76
N ASN A 194 -11.45 5.01 0.94
CA ASN A 194 -10.01 5.13 0.85
C ASN A 194 -9.30 5.06 2.22
N TYR A 195 -9.83 4.25 3.15
CA TYR A 195 -9.41 4.28 4.55
C TYR A 195 -7.90 4.02 4.71
N LEU A 196 -7.34 3.04 3.99
CA LEU A 196 -5.91 2.73 4.06
C LEU A 196 -5.01 3.69 3.28
N LYS A 197 -5.57 4.55 2.40
CA LYS A 197 -4.85 5.69 1.85
C LYS A 197 -4.77 6.82 2.88
N LYS A 198 -5.88 7.07 3.59
CA LYS A 198 -5.99 8.07 4.68
C LYS A 198 -5.20 7.64 5.92
N ASN A 199 -5.15 6.34 6.19
CA ASN A 199 -4.53 5.72 7.36
C ASN A 199 -3.59 4.58 6.89
N PRO A 200 -2.35 4.87 6.45
CA PRO A 200 -1.44 3.87 5.89
C PRO A 200 -1.08 2.71 6.84
N ASN A 201 -1.09 2.98 8.15
CA ASN A 201 -0.89 1.99 9.22
C ASN A 201 -2.21 1.43 9.77
N GLY A 202 -3.33 1.69 9.09
CA GLY A 202 -4.64 1.21 9.46
C GLY A 202 -4.74 -0.32 9.35
N TYR A 203 -5.75 -0.86 10.04
CA TYR A 203 -6.01 -2.30 10.07
C TYR A 203 -6.24 -2.87 8.66
N CYS A 204 -5.52 -3.96 8.33
CA CYS A 204 -5.69 -4.73 7.11
C CYS A 204 -5.58 -6.24 7.43
N GLY A 205 -6.70 -6.86 7.76
CA GLY A 205 -6.77 -8.28 8.16
C GLY A 205 -6.79 -9.30 7.02
N LEU A 206 -6.74 -8.85 5.76
CA LEU A 206 -6.83 -9.75 4.60
C LEU A 206 -5.48 -10.41 4.34
N GLY A 207 -5.35 -11.69 4.67
CA GLY A 207 -4.13 -12.49 4.43
C GLY A 207 -4.16 -13.32 3.14
N GLY A 208 -5.34 -13.61 2.60
CA GLY A 208 -5.50 -14.60 1.54
C GLY A 208 -5.25 -16.04 2.01
N THR A 209 -5.26 -16.98 1.07
CA THR A 209 -4.89 -18.40 1.30
C THR A 209 -3.43 -18.68 0.92
N GLY A 210 -2.78 -17.74 0.21
CA GLY A 210 -1.50 -17.97 -0.47
C GLY A 210 -1.61 -18.82 -1.74
N VAL A 211 -2.80 -19.31 -2.09
CA VAL A 211 -3.07 -20.12 -3.29
C VAL A 211 -3.34 -19.20 -4.47
N LYS A 212 -2.61 -19.41 -5.57
CA LYS A 212 -2.78 -18.65 -6.81
C LYS A 212 -3.94 -19.17 -7.64
N TYR A 213 -4.63 -18.27 -8.32
CA TYR A 213 -5.64 -18.64 -9.29
C TYR A 213 -4.95 -19.29 -10.50
N PRO A 214 -5.30 -20.53 -10.88
CA PRO A 214 -4.72 -21.19 -12.04
C PRO A 214 -4.96 -20.37 -13.31
N ALA A 215 -3.89 -20.02 -14.02
CA ALA A 215 -4.03 -19.35 -15.31
C ALA A 215 -4.85 -20.24 -16.25
N SER A 216 -5.96 -19.71 -16.76
CA SER A 216 -6.77 -20.41 -17.76
C SER A 216 -5.93 -20.53 -19.03
N GLY A 217 -5.58 -21.77 -19.39
CA GLY A 217 -4.87 -22.07 -20.62
C GLY A 217 -5.73 -21.80 -21.85
N GLN A 218 -5.82 -20.54 -22.27
CA GLN A 218 -6.25 -20.18 -23.61
C GLN A 218 -5.07 -19.55 -24.37
N LYS A 219 -4.59 -20.29 -25.37
CA LYS A 219 -3.64 -19.82 -26.39
C LYS A 219 -4.22 -18.59 -27.08
N ALA A 220 -3.49 -17.49 -27.11
CA ALA A 220 -3.67 -16.41 -28.08
C ALA A 220 -2.37 -16.19 -28.86
N ALA A 221 -2.54 -16.00 -30.16
CA ALA A 221 -1.54 -16.16 -31.21
C ALA A 221 -0.51 -15.01 -31.31
N GLN A 222 0.55 -15.34 -32.04
CA GLN A 222 1.72 -14.55 -32.45
C GLN A 222 1.39 -13.21 -33.15
N ASN A 223 2.31 -12.24 -33.03
CA ASN A 223 2.87 -11.48 -34.16
C ASN A 223 4.16 -10.68 -33.78
N ALA A 224 5.30 -11.14 -34.32
CA ALA A 224 6.46 -10.46 -34.96
C ALA A 224 7.29 -9.32 -34.26
N PRO A 225 8.58 -9.13 -34.65
CA PRO A 225 9.71 -8.91 -33.71
C PRO A 225 10.37 -7.52 -33.75
N LEU A 226 11.18 -7.20 -32.73
CA LEU A 226 12.11 -6.05 -32.68
C LEU A 226 13.54 -6.51 -32.32
N SER A 227 14.46 -6.17 -33.24
CA SER A 227 15.95 -6.20 -33.27
C SER A 227 16.77 -6.88 -32.15
N SER A 228 17.69 -7.74 -32.58
CA SER A 228 18.34 -8.84 -31.85
C SER A 228 19.78 -8.64 -31.35
N GLU A 229 20.31 -7.42 -31.27
CA GLU A 229 21.75 -7.24 -30.94
C GLU A 229 22.03 -6.78 -29.49
N ALA A 230 21.08 -6.14 -28.81
CA ALA A 230 21.20 -5.80 -27.39
C ALA A 230 20.51 -6.81 -26.45
N ILE A 231 19.88 -7.84 -27.02
CA ILE A 231 19.07 -8.83 -26.30
C ILE A 231 19.95 -10.00 -25.82
N THR A 232 21.00 -10.35 -26.56
CA THR A 232 21.78 -11.58 -26.33
C THR A 232 22.53 -11.56 -25.00
N ASP A 233 23.12 -10.44 -24.60
CA ASP A 233 24.04 -10.35 -23.44
C ASP A 233 23.30 -10.42 -22.08
N ARG A 234 22.05 -9.93 -21.99
CA ARG A 234 21.24 -10.00 -20.76
C ARG A 234 20.46 -11.31 -20.59
N GLN A 235 20.40 -12.11 -21.65
CA GLN A 235 19.69 -13.38 -21.68
C GLN A 235 20.60 -14.56 -21.30
N GLU A 236 21.92 -14.38 -21.39
CA GLU A 236 22.89 -15.35 -20.86
C GLU A 236 22.72 -15.51 -19.34
N MET A 237 22.89 -16.76 -18.89
CA MET A 237 22.79 -17.10 -17.48
C MET A 237 24.02 -16.56 -16.75
N LEU A 238 23.82 -15.78 -15.69
CA LEU A 238 24.91 -15.28 -14.84
C LEU A 238 25.71 -16.45 -14.24
N ASP A 239 27.04 -16.33 -14.10
CA ASP A 239 27.84 -17.28 -13.32
C ASP A 239 28.00 -16.76 -11.88
N GLY A 240 27.61 -17.57 -10.89
CA GLY A 240 27.72 -17.20 -9.48
C GLY A 240 29.16 -16.99 -9.00
N LYS A 241 30.17 -17.43 -9.75
CA LYS A 241 31.59 -17.17 -9.46
C LYS A 241 32.02 -15.73 -9.71
N ASP A 242 31.32 -15.03 -10.61
CA ASP A 242 31.61 -13.64 -10.96
C ASP A 242 30.84 -12.64 -10.09
N LEU A 243 29.99 -13.15 -9.18
CA LEU A 243 29.15 -12.35 -8.29
C LEU A 243 29.70 -12.37 -6.85
N ASN A 244 29.23 -11.42 -6.03
CA ASN A 244 29.62 -11.37 -4.64
C ASN A 244 28.96 -12.52 -3.85
N PHE A 245 29.76 -13.54 -3.52
CA PHE A 245 29.24 -14.75 -2.87
C PHE A 245 28.68 -14.49 -1.47
N SER A 246 29.23 -13.55 -0.69
CA SER A 246 28.76 -13.30 0.68
C SER A 246 27.41 -12.61 0.68
N GLN A 247 27.21 -11.63 -0.20
CA GLN A 247 25.96 -10.90 -0.33
C GLN A 247 25.82 -10.21 -1.70
N GLN A 248 24.74 -10.52 -2.42
CA GLN A 248 24.46 -9.98 -3.75
C GLN A 248 22.96 -9.77 -3.95
N LEU A 249 22.57 -8.65 -4.56
CA LEU A 249 21.24 -8.48 -5.12
C LEU A 249 21.26 -8.84 -6.61
N VAL A 250 20.29 -9.66 -7.01
CA VAL A 250 20.01 -9.96 -8.42
C VAL A 250 18.58 -9.54 -8.71
N ILE A 251 18.40 -8.74 -9.75
CA ILE A 251 17.11 -8.22 -10.18
C ILE A 251 16.72 -8.98 -11.43
N PHE A 252 15.68 -9.78 -11.28
CA PHE A 252 15.10 -10.55 -12.36
C PHE A 252 14.01 -9.73 -13.03
N GLU A 253 14.26 -9.39 -14.29
CA GLU A 253 13.39 -8.59 -15.12
C GLU A 253 12.68 -9.45 -16.16
N ALA A 254 11.75 -8.82 -16.86
CA ALA A 254 11.11 -9.40 -18.03
C ALA A 254 11.21 -8.44 -19.21
N GLU A 255 11.16 -8.99 -20.42
CA GLU A 255 11.08 -8.17 -21.63
C GLU A 255 9.88 -7.21 -21.56
N ASN A 256 10.09 -5.96 -22.00
CA ASN A 256 9.06 -4.92 -22.04
C ASN A 256 8.37 -4.61 -20.69
N CYS A 257 9.02 -4.93 -19.57
CA CYS A 257 8.51 -4.67 -18.22
C CYS A 257 8.52 -3.17 -17.86
N GLN A 258 7.33 -2.54 -17.80
CA GLN A 258 7.19 -1.13 -17.42
C GLN A 258 7.59 -0.87 -15.95
N PHE A 259 7.30 -1.81 -15.05
CA PHE A 259 7.68 -1.71 -13.64
C PHE A 259 9.18 -1.84 -13.41
N CYS A 260 9.90 -2.54 -14.29
CA CYS A 260 11.36 -2.64 -14.26
C CYS A 260 11.97 -1.28 -14.61
N LYS A 261 11.47 -0.64 -15.69
CA LYS A 261 11.86 0.74 -16.04
C LYS A 261 11.57 1.76 -14.93
N LEU A 262 10.45 1.58 -14.22
CA LEU A 262 10.11 2.42 -13.08
C LEU A 262 11.08 2.19 -11.91
N PHE A 263 11.40 0.92 -11.61
CA PHE A 263 12.38 0.55 -10.60
C PHE A 263 13.77 1.10 -10.92
N ASP A 264 14.19 1.06 -12.19
CA ASP A 264 15.45 1.65 -12.62
C ASP A 264 15.49 3.15 -12.32
N LYS A 265 14.44 3.87 -12.73
CA LYS A 265 14.32 5.32 -12.54
C LYS A 265 14.37 5.73 -11.08
N ASP A 266 13.65 4.99 -10.24
CA ASP A 266 13.40 5.37 -8.85
C ASP A 266 14.49 4.86 -7.90
N ILE A 267 15.09 3.70 -8.21
CA ILE A 267 16.03 2.99 -7.33
C ILE A 267 17.41 2.83 -7.98
N LEU A 268 17.53 2.12 -9.10
CA LEU A 268 18.85 1.71 -9.61
C LEU A 268 19.71 2.85 -10.13
N ASN A 269 19.10 3.83 -10.82
CA ASN A 269 19.83 4.97 -11.38
C ASN A 269 20.49 5.85 -10.30
N ARG A 270 20.13 5.65 -9.03
CA ARG A 270 20.68 6.37 -7.88
C ARG A 270 21.27 5.43 -6.84
N TRP A 271 21.55 4.18 -7.21
CA TRP A 271 22.03 3.16 -6.30
C TRP A 271 23.39 3.54 -5.72
N GLN A 272 23.44 3.75 -4.41
CA GLN A 272 24.67 4.03 -3.66
C GLN A 272 24.88 3.01 -2.53
N ALA A 273 23.97 2.04 -2.38
CA ALA A 273 24.05 1.05 -1.33
C ALA A 273 25.26 0.14 -1.57
N GLU A 274 25.97 -0.22 -0.50
CA GLU A 274 27.20 -1.00 -0.60
C GLU A 274 26.98 -2.43 -1.11
N ILE A 275 25.76 -2.94 -0.96
CA ILE A 275 25.40 -4.24 -1.48
C ILE A 275 25.43 -4.19 -3.02
N PRO A 276 26.23 -5.06 -3.68
CA PRO A 276 26.31 -5.09 -5.13
C PRO A 276 24.97 -5.53 -5.73
N VAL A 277 24.62 -4.94 -6.86
CA VAL A 277 23.38 -5.20 -7.59
C VAL A 277 23.68 -5.52 -9.05
N ILE A 278 22.96 -6.50 -9.60
CA ILE A 278 23.01 -6.85 -11.02
C ILE A 278 21.60 -7.17 -11.53
N THR A 279 21.34 -6.87 -12.79
CA THR A 279 20.05 -7.11 -13.47
C THR A 279 20.20 -8.23 -14.50
N THR A 280 19.18 -9.07 -14.66
CA THR A 280 19.13 -10.09 -15.71
C THR A 280 17.69 -10.32 -16.16
N ILE A 281 17.48 -10.67 -17.43
CA ILE A 281 16.19 -11.16 -17.94
C ILE A 281 16.12 -12.69 -17.93
N ASN A 282 17.22 -13.37 -17.60
CA ASN A 282 17.23 -14.82 -17.45
C ASN A 282 16.54 -15.20 -16.13
N THR A 283 15.53 -16.07 -16.20
CA THR A 283 14.74 -16.46 -15.03
C THR A 283 15.41 -17.51 -14.15
N ASN A 284 16.56 -18.05 -14.55
CA ASN A 284 17.32 -18.99 -13.75
C ASN A 284 18.23 -18.24 -12.77
N PRO A 285 18.46 -18.76 -11.54
CA PRO A 285 19.49 -18.20 -10.67
C PRO A 285 20.87 -18.23 -11.35
N PRO A 286 21.83 -17.42 -10.87
CA PRO A 286 23.21 -17.55 -11.26
C PRO A 286 23.71 -19.00 -11.13
N ALA A 287 24.62 -19.41 -12.01
CA ALA A 287 25.17 -20.77 -12.03
C ALA A 287 25.74 -21.15 -10.66
N GLY A 288 25.33 -22.30 -10.14
CA GLY A 288 25.73 -22.77 -8.81
C GLY A 288 25.00 -22.12 -7.64
N TRP A 289 24.07 -21.20 -7.88
CA TRP A 289 23.22 -20.58 -6.86
C TRP A 289 21.79 -21.14 -6.91
N THR A 290 21.04 -20.99 -5.82
CA THR A 290 19.70 -21.57 -5.70
C THR A 290 18.65 -20.55 -5.29
N LEU A 291 17.55 -20.49 -6.04
CA LEU A 291 16.31 -19.84 -5.60
C LEU A 291 15.57 -20.74 -4.62
N GLU A 292 14.94 -20.14 -3.62
CA GLU A 292 14.04 -20.84 -2.70
C GLU A 292 12.72 -21.20 -3.41
N LYS A 293 12.25 -20.31 -4.30
CA LYS A 293 10.98 -20.43 -5.03
C LYS A 293 11.13 -19.99 -6.49
N PRO A 294 10.30 -20.49 -7.43
CA PRO A 294 10.28 -19.96 -8.78
C PRO A 294 9.97 -18.45 -8.83
N LEU A 295 10.45 -17.78 -9.87
CA LEU A 295 10.11 -16.38 -10.17
C LEU A 295 8.82 -16.36 -11.00
N PHE A 296 7.88 -15.46 -10.67
CA PHE A 296 6.58 -15.39 -11.33
C PHE A 296 6.10 -13.96 -11.63
N ALA A 297 6.92 -12.95 -11.31
CA ALA A 297 6.65 -11.55 -11.61
C ALA A 297 7.97 -10.80 -11.84
N ALA A 298 7.90 -9.67 -12.54
CA ALA A 298 9.03 -8.78 -12.79
C ALA A 298 8.67 -7.32 -12.45
N PRO A 299 9.60 -6.52 -11.90
CA PRO A 299 10.90 -6.96 -11.41
C PRO A 299 10.74 -7.83 -10.15
N THR A 300 11.58 -8.85 -9.98
CA THR A 300 11.76 -9.53 -8.70
C THR A 300 13.20 -9.32 -8.25
N ILE A 301 13.38 -8.64 -7.13
CA ILE A 301 14.69 -8.38 -6.54
C ILE A 301 14.95 -9.48 -5.52
N VAL A 302 16.00 -10.27 -5.72
CA VAL A 302 16.37 -11.38 -4.86
C VAL A 302 17.69 -11.07 -4.17
N LEU A 303 17.68 -11.19 -2.85
CA LEU A 303 18.88 -11.14 -2.03
C LEU A 303 19.45 -12.56 -1.90
N PHE A 304 20.68 -12.73 -2.36
CA PHE A 304 21.47 -13.94 -2.17
C PHE A 304 22.53 -13.75 -1.09
N ARG A 305 22.71 -14.77 -0.26
CA ARG A 305 23.84 -14.92 0.66
C ARG A 305 24.40 -16.32 0.55
N ASN A 306 25.71 -16.43 0.38
CA ASN A 306 26.43 -17.69 0.20
C ASN A 306 25.81 -18.54 -0.93
N GLY A 307 25.46 -17.89 -2.04
CA GLY A 307 24.83 -18.50 -3.21
C GLY A 307 23.39 -19.00 -3.02
N LYS A 308 22.74 -18.68 -1.89
CA LYS A 308 21.34 -19.07 -1.63
C LYS A 308 20.47 -17.84 -1.49
N GLU A 309 19.28 -17.91 -2.07
CA GLU A 309 18.25 -16.93 -1.79
C GLU A 309 17.92 -16.90 -0.29
N VAL A 310 17.84 -15.70 0.28
CA VAL A 310 17.43 -15.48 1.67
C VAL A 310 16.19 -14.61 1.80
N SER A 311 15.91 -13.76 0.81
CA SER A 311 14.75 -12.88 0.80
C SER A 311 14.51 -12.36 -0.61
N ARG A 312 13.27 -11.99 -0.93
CA ARG A 312 12.92 -11.35 -2.20
C ARG A 312 11.90 -10.23 -2.02
N TYR A 313 11.93 -9.28 -2.93
CA TYR A 313 10.92 -8.25 -3.15
C TYR A 313 10.31 -8.46 -4.53
N THR A 314 9.01 -8.74 -4.61
CA THR A 314 8.34 -9.17 -5.85
C THR A 314 7.40 -8.09 -6.36
N GLY A 315 7.65 -7.62 -7.59
CA GLY A 315 6.96 -6.50 -8.20
C GLY A 315 7.45 -5.15 -7.68
N TYR A 316 7.20 -4.09 -8.43
CA TYR A 316 7.47 -2.72 -8.01
C TYR A 316 6.37 -1.79 -8.51
N ASN A 317 5.88 -0.89 -7.65
CA ASN A 317 4.73 -0.02 -7.94
C ASN A 317 5.06 1.48 -7.82
N GLY A 318 6.35 1.85 -7.70
CA GLY A 318 6.79 3.23 -7.49
C GLY A 318 6.93 3.63 -6.01
N GLU A 319 6.51 2.79 -5.06
CA GLU A 319 6.68 3.06 -3.63
C GLU A 319 8.12 2.77 -3.17
N GLN A 320 9.01 3.74 -3.35
CA GLN A 320 10.43 3.65 -2.96
C GLN A 320 10.62 3.28 -1.48
N SER A 321 9.78 3.83 -0.60
CA SER A 321 9.83 3.59 0.85
C SER A 321 9.64 2.12 1.22
N ASN A 322 8.76 1.39 0.52
CA ASN A 322 8.52 -0.03 0.77
C ASN A 322 9.72 -0.89 0.38
N PHE A 323 10.36 -0.56 -0.75
CA PHE A 323 11.57 -1.25 -1.19
C PHE A 323 12.72 -1.02 -0.20
N TRP A 324 12.99 0.24 0.17
CA TRP A 324 14.07 0.57 1.11
C TRP A 324 13.80 0.03 2.51
N LYS A 325 12.54 -0.03 2.94
CA LYS A 325 12.14 -0.70 4.17
C LYS A 325 12.46 -2.19 4.11
N TRP A 326 12.03 -2.89 3.06
CA TRP A 326 12.36 -4.32 2.86
C TRP A 326 13.86 -4.56 2.90
N LEU A 327 14.64 -3.78 2.14
CA LEU A 327 16.09 -3.94 2.07
C LEU A 327 16.74 -3.64 3.43
N GLY A 328 16.31 -2.58 4.10
CA GLY A 328 16.81 -2.23 5.43
C GLY A 328 16.55 -3.32 6.47
N PHE A 329 15.40 -4.02 6.43
CA PHE A 329 15.17 -5.20 7.27
C PHE A 329 16.12 -6.37 6.99
N GLN A 330 16.73 -6.43 5.79
CA GLN A 330 17.74 -7.44 5.48
C GLN A 330 19.15 -6.99 5.87
N LEU A 331 19.44 -5.69 5.83
CA LEU A 331 20.78 -5.14 6.04
C LEU A 331 21.09 -4.77 7.49
N LEU A 332 20.10 -4.29 8.23
CA LEU A 332 20.27 -3.76 9.59
C LEU A 332 20.13 -4.86 10.65
N SER A 333 20.89 -4.74 11.75
CA SER A 333 20.71 -5.58 12.94
C SER A 333 19.35 -5.31 13.61
N PRO A 334 18.82 -6.22 14.45
CA PRO A 334 17.57 -5.97 15.17
C PRO A 334 17.56 -4.66 16.00
N GLU A 335 18.69 -4.30 16.61
CA GLU A 335 18.85 -3.06 17.37
C GLU A 335 18.78 -1.84 16.46
N GLN A 336 19.43 -1.91 15.30
CA GLN A 336 19.39 -0.86 14.28
C GLN A 336 17.97 -0.73 13.68
N GLN A 337 17.28 -1.84 13.44
CA GLN A 337 15.89 -1.85 12.94
C GLN A 337 14.93 -1.17 13.90
N LYS A 338 15.07 -1.41 15.21
CA LYS A 338 14.27 -0.74 16.23
C LYS A 338 14.44 0.77 16.18
N ILE A 339 15.66 1.26 15.96
CA ILE A 339 15.91 2.69 15.79
C ILE A 339 15.29 3.15 14.46
N ALA A 340 15.68 2.53 13.35
CA ALA A 340 15.35 2.94 11.99
C ALA A 340 13.85 2.91 11.65
N PHE A 341 13.10 1.91 12.12
CA PHE A 341 11.71 1.65 11.71
C PHE A 341 10.69 1.78 12.84
N GLU A 342 11.11 1.76 14.11
CA GLU A 342 10.23 1.86 15.28
C GLU A 342 10.46 3.16 16.07
N GLN A 343 11.21 4.12 15.51
CA GLN A 343 11.56 5.39 16.16
C GLN A 343 12.26 5.19 17.52
N GLY A 344 13.01 4.09 17.63
CA GLY A 344 13.82 3.80 18.81
C GLY A 344 14.96 4.80 19.00
N THR A 345 15.54 4.80 20.19
CA THR A 345 16.73 5.60 20.50
C THR A 345 17.74 4.70 21.19
N GLU A 346 18.98 4.68 20.70
CA GLU A 346 20.07 3.96 21.37
C GLU A 346 20.41 4.61 22.72
N PRO A 347 20.91 3.86 23.70
CA PRO A 347 21.37 4.45 24.95
C PRO A 347 22.47 5.51 24.70
N PRO A 348 22.53 6.59 25.50
CA PRO A 348 23.57 7.59 25.34
C PRO A 348 24.95 6.95 25.58
N PHE A 349 25.97 7.44 24.87
CA PHE A 349 27.36 7.02 24.96
C PHE A 349 27.68 5.60 24.45
N THR A 350 26.77 4.95 23.72
CA THR A 350 27.00 3.57 23.23
C THR A 350 27.38 3.44 21.76
N ALA A 351 27.13 4.46 20.93
CA ALA A 351 27.46 4.38 19.51
C ALA A 351 28.98 4.35 19.27
N THR A 352 29.42 3.41 18.43
CA THR A 352 30.83 3.26 18.04
C THR A 352 31.38 4.48 17.32
N ILE A 353 30.53 5.22 16.59
CA ILE A 353 30.89 6.42 15.84
C ILE A 353 30.75 7.72 16.65
N LEU A 354 30.40 7.64 17.95
CA LEU A 354 30.22 8.82 18.79
C LEU A 354 31.48 9.69 18.83
N ASP A 355 32.64 9.05 19.00
CA ASP A 355 33.95 9.71 19.09
C ASP A 355 34.67 9.82 17.73
N GLU A 356 34.01 9.46 16.63
CA GLU A 356 34.60 9.55 15.29
C GLU A 356 34.84 11.02 14.92
N LYS A 357 36.07 11.34 14.51
CA LYS A 357 36.57 12.69 14.22
C LYS A 357 37.37 12.78 12.93
N ARG A 358 37.59 11.66 12.23
CA ARG A 358 38.36 11.65 10.98
C ARG A 358 37.60 12.43 9.88
N PRO A 359 38.32 13.05 8.93
CA PRO A 359 37.74 13.54 7.68
C PRO A 359 36.97 12.44 6.96
N GLY A 360 35.78 12.75 6.46
CA GLY A 360 34.87 11.74 5.92
C GLY A 360 33.40 12.14 5.96
N LYS A 361 32.56 11.15 5.67
CA LYS A 361 31.11 11.28 5.46
C LYS A 361 30.35 10.30 6.33
N PHE A 362 29.20 10.73 6.83
CA PHE A 362 28.23 9.87 7.51
C PHE A 362 27.08 9.59 6.55
N ILE A 363 26.90 8.33 6.21
CA ILE A 363 25.95 7.86 5.20
C ILE A 363 24.78 7.11 5.85
N ASP A 364 23.67 7.09 5.13
CA ASP A 364 22.55 6.18 5.37
C ASP A 364 23.01 4.73 5.13
N PRO A 365 22.92 3.84 6.12
CA PRO A 365 23.44 2.47 6.01
C PRO A 365 22.64 1.57 5.07
N VAL A 366 21.44 1.97 4.65
CA VAL A 366 20.57 1.19 3.75
C VAL A 366 20.79 1.60 2.30
N THR A 367 20.85 2.90 2.04
CA THR A 367 20.90 3.46 0.68
C THR A 367 22.29 3.92 0.24
N GLY A 368 23.21 4.11 1.20
CA GLY A 368 24.53 4.69 0.98
C GLY A 368 24.54 6.21 0.76
N ALA A 369 23.38 6.87 0.78
CA ALA A 369 23.29 8.31 0.58
C ALA A 369 24.03 9.08 1.68
N THR A 370 24.78 10.12 1.31
CA THR A 370 25.47 10.97 2.29
C THR A 370 24.48 11.86 3.04
N LEU A 371 24.49 11.76 4.37
CA LEU A 371 23.61 12.52 5.26
C LEU A 371 24.33 13.72 5.88
N PHE A 372 25.52 13.49 6.43
CA PHE A 372 26.32 14.51 7.12
C PHE A 372 27.79 14.43 6.73
N LEU A 373 28.51 15.55 6.86
CA LEU A 373 29.97 15.62 6.71
C LEU A 373 30.64 15.74 8.07
N SER A 374 31.82 15.14 8.24
CA SER A 374 32.55 15.21 9.51
C SER A 374 32.86 16.64 9.97
N GLN A 375 33.03 17.58 9.04
CA GLN A 375 33.21 19.01 9.34
C GLN A 375 32.02 19.65 10.08
N THR A 376 30.84 19.05 9.99
CA THR A 376 29.61 19.54 10.65
C THR A 376 29.39 18.88 12.01
N LYS A 377 30.17 17.85 12.34
CA LYS A 377 30.06 17.10 13.59
C LYS A 377 30.72 17.89 14.73
N PHE A 378 30.06 17.93 15.89
CA PHE A 378 30.59 18.55 17.09
C PHE A 378 30.24 17.74 18.36
N ASP A 379 30.97 18.00 19.44
CA ASP A 379 30.73 17.35 20.73
C ASP A 379 29.68 18.14 21.53
N SER A 380 28.47 17.58 21.63
CA SER A 380 27.35 18.18 22.36
C SER A 380 27.25 17.73 23.82
N LYS A 381 28.07 16.77 24.25
CA LYS A 381 27.97 16.10 25.57
C LYS A 381 26.64 15.39 25.86
N THR A 382 25.76 15.26 24.87
CA THR A 382 24.45 14.60 25.07
C THR A 382 24.51 13.08 25.02
N GLY A 383 25.59 12.51 24.47
CA GLY A 383 25.79 11.07 24.35
C GLY A 383 25.44 10.49 22.97
N TRP A 384 25.00 11.32 22.03
CA TRP A 384 24.77 10.92 20.63
C TRP A 384 25.57 11.79 19.65
N PRO A 385 26.00 11.24 18.50
CA PRO A 385 26.55 12.03 17.40
C PRO A 385 25.69 13.27 17.12
N SER A 386 26.34 14.43 17.08
CA SER A 386 25.68 15.71 16.91
C SER A 386 26.29 16.48 15.76
N PHE A 387 25.43 16.98 14.88
CA PHE A 387 25.81 17.76 13.71
C PHE A 387 25.09 19.10 13.72
N PHE A 388 25.73 20.16 13.21
CA PHE A 388 25.06 21.44 13.07
C PHE A 388 24.41 21.63 11.70
N ASP A 389 24.78 20.84 10.68
CA ASP A 389 24.25 20.99 9.32
C ASP A 389 24.23 19.64 8.57
N PRO A 390 23.10 19.21 8.00
CA PRO A 390 23.04 18.07 7.09
C PRO A 390 23.42 18.47 5.66
N ILE A 391 23.68 17.49 4.80
CA ILE A 391 23.68 17.72 3.36
C ILE A 391 22.29 18.22 2.93
N GLU A 392 22.27 19.23 2.05
CA GLU A 392 21.01 19.78 1.55
C GLU A 392 20.14 18.69 0.90
N GLY A 393 18.88 18.60 1.33
CA GLY A 393 17.93 17.60 0.83
C GLY A 393 18.17 16.17 1.31
N SER A 394 19.17 15.89 2.15
CA SER A 394 19.48 14.53 2.62
C SER A 394 18.58 14.07 3.77
N VAL A 395 17.89 14.99 4.44
CA VAL A 395 16.99 14.71 5.57
C VAL A 395 15.63 15.36 5.40
N THR A 396 14.61 14.77 6.04
CA THR A 396 13.27 15.32 6.17
C THR A 396 12.93 15.54 7.65
N LEU A 397 12.10 16.55 7.93
CA LEU A 397 11.72 16.97 9.28
C LEU A 397 10.24 16.70 9.53
N HIS A 398 9.92 16.08 10.66
CA HIS A 398 8.55 15.67 11.01
C HIS A 398 8.22 16.08 12.45
N GLU A 399 6.98 16.47 12.72
CA GLU A 399 6.56 16.75 14.10
C GLU A 399 6.48 15.47 14.92
N ASP A 400 7.07 15.50 16.12
CA ASP A 400 7.02 14.39 17.08
C ASP A 400 6.47 14.89 18.42
N ASN A 401 5.26 14.43 18.74
CA ASN A 401 4.55 14.73 19.99
C ASN A 401 4.59 13.56 20.99
N SER A 402 5.45 12.56 20.76
CA SER A 402 5.60 11.40 21.64
C SER A 402 6.17 11.79 23.02
N HIS A 403 5.96 10.93 24.01
CA HIS A 403 6.46 11.10 25.39
C HIS A 403 6.08 12.43 26.06
N GLY A 404 5.00 13.09 25.61
CA GLY A 404 4.54 14.36 26.16
C GLY A 404 5.44 15.56 25.83
N MET A 405 6.38 15.41 24.88
CA MET A 405 7.28 16.47 24.44
C MET A 405 6.93 16.91 23.03
N LYS A 406 7.25 18.17 22.68
CA LYS A 406 7.22 18.65 21.29
C LYS A 406 8.63 18.65 20.73
N ARG A 407 8.92 17.76 19.80
CA ARG A 407 10.23 17.62 19.14
C ARG A 407 10.04 17.61 17.62
N ILE A 408 11.16 17.74 16.91
CA ILE A 408 11.21 17.60 15.45
C ILE A 408 12.05 16.37 15.16
N GLU A 409 11.41 15.33 14.66
CA GLU A 409 12.05 14.11 14.17
C GLU A 409 12.83 14.40 12.89
N VAL A 410 14.01 13.80 12.78
CA VAL A 410 14.86 13.81 11.58
C VAL A 410 14.85 12.41 10.98
N ARG A 411 14.48 12.31 9.70
CA ARG A 411 14.54 11.07 8.91
C ARG A 411 15.44 11.23 7.70
N SER A 412 16.05 10.14 7.26
CA SER A 412 16.75 10.10 5.97
C SER A 412 15.78 10.35 4.83
N ALA A 413 16.12 11.25 3.91
CA ALA A 413 15.29 11.52 2.73
C ALA A 413 15.36 10.38 1.69
N SER A 414 16.44 9.59 1.69
CA SER A 414 16.64 8.51 0.72
C SER A 414 15.91 7.23 1.09
N SER A 415 16.01 6.79 2.35
CA SER A 415 15.42 5.52 2.82
C SER A 415 14.15 5.71 3.64
N GLY A 416 13.95 6.90 4.21
CA GLY A 416 12.87 7.19 5.16
C GLY A 416 13.12 6.70 6.59
N ILE A 417 14.30 6.13 6.92
CA ILE A 417 14.59 5.65 8.27
C ILE A 417 14.65 6.80 9.29
N HIS A 418 14.22 6.52 10.51
CA HIS A 418 14.42 7.40 11.65
C HIS A 418 15.91 7.53 11.96
N LEU A 419 16.37 8.78 12.10
CA LEU A 419 17.75 9.12 12.46
C LEU A 419 17.83 9.64 13.90
N GLY A 420 16.92 10.53 14.28
CA GLY A 420 16.92 11.15 15.61
C GLY A 420 16.06 12.42 15.64
N HIS A 421 16.57 13.48 16.29
CA HIS A 421 15.83 14.73 16.46
C HIS A 421 16.72 15.96 16.25
N VAL A 422 16.10 17.07 15.88
CA VAL A 422 16.78 18.37 15.75
C VAL A 422 16.31 19.35 16.83
N PHE A 423 17.27 20.05 17.42
CA PHE A 423 17.07 21.04 18.48
C PHE A 423 17.66 22.40 18.09
N ASN A 424 17.27 23.47 18.77
CA ASN A 424 17.72 24.85 18.53
C ASN A 424 18.83 25.30 19.51
N ASP A 425 19.57 24.35 20.08
CA ASP A 425 20.63 24.55 21.08
C ASP A 425 22.03 24.26 20.50
N GLY A 426 22.17 24.29 19.18
CA GLY A 426 23.42 24.01 18.48
C GLY A 426 24.34 25.23 18.33
N PRO A 427 25.60 25.01 17.92
CA PRO A 427 26.53 26.09 17.64
C PRO A 427 26.16 26.86 16.35
N PRO A 428 26.73 28.06 16.13
CA PRO A 428 26.72 28.70 14.82
C PRO A 428 27.30 27.77 13.73
N PRO A 429 26.90 27.93 12.45
CA PRO A 429 26.08 29.02 11.91
C PRO A 429 24.57 28.75 11.94
N SER A 430 24.14 27.49 11.98
CA SER A 430 22.71 27.12 11.88
C SER A 430 21.95 27.28 13.19
N PHE A 431 22.68 27.26 14.33
CA PHE A 431 22.11 27.12 15.68
C PHE A 431 21.27 25.85 15.87
N LYS A 432 21.42 24.88 14.96
CA LYS A 432 20.74 23.59 15.01
C LYS A 432 21.66 22.54 15.59
N ARG A 433 21.09 21.62 16.36
CA ARG A 433 21.75 20.39 16.78
C ARG A 433 20.94 19.21 16.28
N TYR A 434 21.42 18.58 15.23
CA TYR A 434 20.94 17.30 14.74
C TYR A 434 21.53 16.21 15.62
N CYS A 435 20.74 15.75 16.59
CA CYS A 435 21.09 14.70 17.54
C CYS A 435 20.68 13.35 16.96
N ILE A 436 21.65 12.62 16.41
CA ILE A 436 21.39 11.45 15.57
C ILE A 436 21.89 10.19 16.26
N ASN A 437 21.11 9.12 16.20
CA ASN A 437 21.51 7.79 16.64
C ASN A 437 22.69 7.31 15.78
N GLY A 438 23.81 6.98 16.42
CA GLY A 438 25.01 6.54 15.71
C GLY A 438 24.88 5.15 15.10
N ASN A 439 24.08 4.27 15.69
CA ASN A 439 23.86 2.92 15.17
C ASN A 439 23.08 2.89 13.83
N VAL A 440 22.45 3.99 13.41
CA VAL A 440 21.79 4.12 12.09
C VAL A 440 22.54 5.07 11.15
N LEU A 441 23.84 5.25 11.41
CA LEU A 441 24.77 5.92 10.51
C LEU A 441 25.94 4.98 10.23
N LYS A 442 26.54 5.12 9.04
CA LYS A 442 27.83 4.53 8.74
C LYS A 442 28.85 5.63 8.40
N PHE A 443 30.06 5.53 8.94
CA PHE A 443 31.12 6.47 8.62
C PHE A 443 32.02 5.92 7.49
N ILE A 444 32.29 6.77 6.50
CA ILE A 444 33.20 6.51 5.39
C ILE A 444 34.32 7.56 5.43
N PRO A 445 35.59 7.18 5.67
CA PRO A 445 36.71 8.12 5.62
C PRO A 445 36.95 8.63 4.19
N ASP A 446 37.46 9.86 4.08
CA ASP A 446 37.83 10.49 2.79
C ASP A 446 38.98 9.77 2.06
#